data_AF-A0A553FFY5-F1
#
_entry.id   AF-A0A553FFY5-F1
#
_cell.length_a   1.000
_cell.length_b   1.000
_cell.length_c   1.000
_cell.angle_alpha   90.00
_cell.angle_beta   90.00
_cell.angle_gamma   90.00
#
_symmetry.space_group_name_H-M   'P 1'
#
loop_
_entity.id
_entity.type
_entity.pdbx_description
1 polymer ?
#
loop_
_entity_poly.entity_id
_entity_poly.type
_entity_poly.pdbx_seq_one_letter_code
_entity_poly.pdbx_strand_id
1 'polypeptide(L)'
;PLVGFFSRWDMVGAAAAELQARREVRFPPAVHMAAVDGADASLDAFLELAELPEHAELLGPVPLPPGVSLPGEYDHERGGEPQRLLIRTPLGPRSELGQALRTANSLRSARKDVLPLRITVDPINIG
;
A
#
# COMPACT_ATOMS: atom_id res chain seq x y z
N PRO A 1 25.71 -2.48 -10.90
CA PRO A 1 25.23 -3.61 -11.75
C PRO A 1 24.39 -3.14 -12.97
N LEU A 2 23.32 -2.36 -12.76
CA LEU A 2 22.40 -1.89 -13.81
C LEU A 2 23.06 -1.12 -14.97
N VAL A 3 24.03 -0.25 -14.66
CA VAL A 3 24.76 0.54 -15.66
C VAL A 3 25.40 -0.34 -16.75
N GLY A 4 25.96 -1.49 -16.37
CA GLY A 4 26.61 -2.39 -17.33
C GLY A 4 25.63 -3.02 -18.33
N PHE A 5 24.39 -3.29 -17.92
CA PHE A 5 23.35 -3.77 -18.84
C PHE A 5 22.95 -2.69 -19.84
N PHE A 6 22.75 -1.46 -19.39
CA PHE A 6 22.37 -0.35 -20.27
C PHE A 6 23.48 0.06 -21.25
N SER A 7 24.75 0.04 -20.82
CA SER A 7 25.87 0.31 -21.74
C SER A 7 25.98 -0.71 -22.88
N ARG A 8 25.51 -1.95 -22.66
CA ARG A 8 25.48 -3.01 -23.69
C ARG A 8 24.11 -3.16 -24.36
N TRP A 9 23.15 -2.30 -24.03
CA TRP A 9 21.77 -2.37 -24.51
C TRP A 9 21.04 -3.69 -24.17
N ASP A 10 21.45 -4.35 -23.08
CA ASP A 10 20.87 -5.60 -22.59
C ASP A 10 19.66 -5.32 -21.68
N MET A 11 18.52 -5.01 -22.28
CA MET A 11 17.28 -4.69 -21.56
C MET A 11 16.68 -5.90 -20.82
N VAL A 12 16.90 -7.12 -21.34
CA VAL A 12 16.40 -8.36 -20.72
C VAL A 12 17.18 -8.65 -19.43
N GLY A 13 18.50 -8.53 -19.46
CA GLY A 13 19.35 -8.65 -18.28
C GLY A 13 19.06 -7.59 -17.22
N ALA A 14 18.82 -6.34 -17.64
CA ALA A 14 18.41 -5.26 -16.75
C ALA A 14 17.06 -5.57 -16.05
N ALA A 15 16.05 -6.02 -16.80
CA ALA A 15 14.74 -6.35 -16.25
C ALA A 15 14.79 -7.56 -15.29
N ALA A 16 15.56 -8.59 -15.62
CA ALA A 16 15.74 -9.75 -14.75
C ALA A 16 16.43 -9.38 -13.43
N ALA A 17 17.47 -8.54 -13.49
CA ALA A 17 18.17 -8.05 -12.30
C ALA A 17 17.27 -7.19 -11.40
N GLU A 18 16.48 -6.29 -11.98
CA GLU A 18 15.50 -5.47 -11.25
C GLU A 18 14.42 -6.33 -10.58
N LEU A 19 13.86 -7.31 -11.30
CA LEU A 19 12.87 -8.22 -10.72
C LEU A 19 13.45 -9.01 -9.55
N GLN A 20 14.70 -9.46 -9.66
CA GLN A 20 15.37 -10.19 -8.59
C GLN A 20 15.58 -9.30 -7.36
N ALA A 21 16.06 -8.06 -7.54
CA ALA A 21 16.21 -7.10 -6.44
C ALA A 21 14.87 -6.81 -5.74
N ARG A 22 13.77 -6.66 -6.50
CA ARG A 22 12.43 -6.46 -5.93
C ARG A 22 11.93 -7.66 -5.13
N ARG A 23 12.27 -8.88 -5.55
CA ARG A 23 11.95 -10.11 -4.79
C ARG A 23 12.66 -10.14 -3.45
N GLU A 24 13.93 -9.76 -3.40
CA GLU A 24 14.74 -9.77 -2.18
C GLU A 24 14.14 -8.88 -1.07
N VAL A 25 13.55 -7.74 -1.44
CA VAL A 25 12.92 -6.80 -0.50
C VAL A 25 11.40 -6.94 -0.41
N ARG A 26 10.81 -7.94 -1.10
CA ARG A 26 9.36 -8.17 -1.17
C ARG A 26 8.58 -6.93 -1.61
N PHE A 27 8.98 -6.33 -2.73
CA PHE A 27 8.28 -5.21 -3.38
C PHE A 27 7.50 -5.68 -4.61
N PRO A 28 6.42 -4.97 -5.01
CA PRO A 28 5.70 -5.27 -6.26
C PRO A 28 6.67 -5.30 -7.45
N PRO A 29 6.52 -6.23 -8.41
CA PRO A 29 5.43 -7.22 -8.55
C PRO A 29 5.70 -8.57 -7.85
N ALA A 30 6.71 -8.68 -6.99
CA ALA A 30 7.03 -9.93 -6.29
C ALA A 30 6.03 -10.31 -5.20
N VAL A 31 5.16 -9.36 -4.81
CA VAL A 31 4.10 -9.49 -3.80
C VAL A 31 2.89 -8.68 -4.25
N HIS A 32 1.73 -8.94 -3.66
CA HIS A 32 0.60 -8.00 -3.69
C HIS A 32 0.77 -6.96 -2.59
N MET A 33 0.49 -5.70 -2.90
CA MET A 33 0.62 -4.61 -1.93
C MET A 33 -0.57 -3.66 -1.98
N ALA A 34 -0.90 -3.06 -0.85
CA ALA A 34 -1.81 -1.93 -0.76
C ALA A 34 -1.23 -0.86 0.16
N ALA A 35 -1.40 0.39 -0.23
CA ALA A 35 -1.18 1.55 0.62
C ALA A 35 -2.54 2.06 1.11
N VAL A 36 -2.66 2.24 2.42
CA VAL A 36 -3.82 2.81 3.08
C VAL A 36 -3.36 4.11 3.74
N ASP A 37 -3.82 5.23 3.19
CA ASP A 37 -3.54 6.56 3.71
C ASP A 37 -4.75 7.06 4.50
N GLY A 38 -4.54 7.58 5.70
CA GLY A 38 -5.62 8.12 6.52
C GLY A 38 -5.12 8.78 7.79
N ALA A 39 -6.05 9.41 8.52
CA ALA A 39 -5.83 9.75 9.92
C ALA A 39 -5.58 8.48 10.74
N ASP A 40 -4.81 8.58 11.83
CA ASP A 40 -4.48 7.46 12.73
C ASP A 40 -5.73 6.66 13.16
N ALA A 41 -6.74 7.35 13.71
CA ALA A 41 -8.01 6.75 14.10
C ALA A 41 -8.78 6.08 12.94
N SER A 42 -8.62 6.58 11.72
CA SER A 42 -9.26 6.02 10.51
C SER A 42 -8.56 4.74 10.06
N LEU A 43 -7.23 4.66 10.23
CA LEU A 43 -6.43 3.48 9.95
C LEU A 43 -6.76 2.36 10.95
N ASP A 44 -6.85 2.69 12.24
CA ASP A 44 -7.23 1.74 13.29
C ASP A 44 -8.64 1.16 13.05
N ALA A 45 -9.63 2.03 12.84
CA ALA A 45 -10.99 1.61 12.56
C ALA A 45 -11.11 0.76 11.27
N PHE A 46 -10.26 1.05 10.27
CA PHE A 46 -10.19 0.23 9.05
C PHE A 46 -9.58 -1.14 9.32
N LEU A 47 -8.52 -1.22 10.11
CA LEU A 47 -7.87 -2.49 10.47
C LEU A 47 -8.76 -3.40 11.31
N GLU A 48 -9.58 -2.85 12.21
CA GLU A 48 -10.58 -3.62 12.95
C GLU A 48 -11.63 -4.29 12.05
N LEU A 49 -11.88 -3.72 10.88
CA LEU A 49 -12.84 -4.23 9.89
C LEU A 49 -12.20 -5.14 8.84
N ALA A 50 -10.87 -5.12 8.72
CA ALA A 50 -10.16 -5.81 7.67
C ALA A 50 -9.84 -7.25 8.07
N GLU A 51 -10.57 -8.19 7.50
CA GLU A 51 -10.22 -9.61 7.52
C GLU A 51 -9.08 -9.86 6.53
N LEU A 52 -7.85 -9.62 6.96
CA LEU A 52 -6.66 -9.73 6.12
C LEU A 52 -6.28 -11.20 5.85
N PRO A 53 -5.66 -11.51 4.70
CA PRO A 53 -5.10 -12.82 4.41
C PRO A 53 -4.13 -13.32 5.50
N GLU A 54 -4.05 -14.63 5.71
CA GLU A 54 -3.22 -15.26 6.76
C GLU A 54 -1.75 -14.79 6.74
N HIS A 55 -1.20 -14.57 5.54
CA HIS A 55 0.19 -14.17 5.34
C HIS A 55 0.36 -12.66 5.08
N ALA A 56 -0.64 -11.85 5.40
CA ALA A 56 -0.54 -10.40 5.28
C ALA A 56 0.42 -9.82 6.34
N GLU A 57 1.29 -8.93 5.91
CA GLU A 57 2.23 -8.19 6.74
C GLU A 57 1.89 -6.70 6.69
N LEU A 58 1.75 -6.10 7.87
CA LEU A 58 1.52 -4.68 8.05
C LEU A 58 2.86 -3.96 8.25
N LEU A 59 3.10 -2.88 7.51
CA LEU A 59 4.29 -2.03 7.63
C LEU A 59 3.86 -0.59 7.88
N GLY A 60 4.38 0.02 8.94
CA GLY A 60 3.93 1.34 9.41
C GLY A 60 2.85 1.22 10.49
N PRO A 61 2.15 2.31 10.83
CA PRO A 61 1.98 3.51 10.01
C PRO A 61 3.15 4.50 10.06
N VAL A 62 3.35 5.26 8.98
CA VAL A 62 4.40 6.30 8.86
C VAL A 62 3.80 7.59 8.29
N PRO A 63 4.37 8.77 8.55
CA PRO A 63 3.91 10.02 7.93
C PRO A 63 3.87 9.93 6.40
N LEU A 64 2.93 10.63 5.77
CA LEU A 64 2.89 10.68 4.31
C LEU A 64 4.18 11.31 3.73
N PRO A 65 4.62 10.85 2.54
CA PRO A 65 5.74 11.47 1.85
C PRO A 65 5.48 12.95 1.53
N PRO A 66 6.53 13.78 1.48
CA PRO A 66 6.39 15.19 1.08
C PRO A 66 5.68 15.34 -0.26
N GLY A 67 4.69 16.24 -0.32
CA GLY A 67 3.90 16.49 -1.53
C GLY A 67 2.75 15.51 -1.77
N VAL A 68 2.52 14.56 -0.86
CA VAL A 68 1.37 13.64 -0.90
C VAL A 68 0.38 14.00 0.21
N SER A 69 -0.85 14.37 -0.16
CA SER A 69 -1.94 14.61 0.78
C SER A 69 -3.06 13.57 0.62
N LEU A 70 -3.97 13.51 1.58
CA LEU A 70 -5.25 12.82 1.41
C LEU A 70 -6.09 13.51 0.33
N PRO A 71 -6.99 12.78 -0.35
CA PRO A 71 -7.91 13.37 -1.31
C PRO A 71 -8.96 14.25 -0.61
N GLY A 72 -9.29 15.39 -1.23
CA GLY A 72 -10.25 16.36 -0.70
C GLY A 72 -9.64 17.35 0.30
N GLU A 73 -10.49 18.19 0.90
CA GLU A 73 -10.10 19.03 2.03
C GLU A 73 -10.02 18.17 3.29
N TYR A 74 -8.80 17.98 3.81
CA TYR A 74 -8.56 17.26 5.05
C TYR A 74 -8.32 18.26 6.19
N ASP A 75 -9.10 18.11 7.25
CA ASP A 75 -8.98 18.90 8.47
C ASP A 75 -7.89 18.29 9.36
N HIS A 76 -6.69 18.87 9.31
CA HIS A 76 -5.54 18.45 10.13
C HIS A 76 -5.78 18.69 11.64
N GLU A 77 -6.57 19.70 12.01
CA GLU A 77 -6.86 19.97 13.43
C GLU A 77 -7.74 18.87 14.03
N ARG A 78 -8.68 18.34 13.22
CA ARG A 78 -9.59 17.27 13.64
C ARG A 78 -9.00 15.87 13.44
N GLY A 79 -8.25 15.66 12.35
CA GLY A 79 -7.77 14.36 11.93
C GLY A 79 -6.32 14.04 12.35
N GLY A 80 -5.57 15.03 12.82
CA GLY A 80 -4.12 14.91 13.03
C GLY A 80 -3.34 14.92 11.72
N GLU A 81 -2.08 14.50 11.77
CA GLU A 81 -1.27 14.33 10.56
C GLU A 81 -1.59 13.00 9.87
N PRO A 82 -1.79 13.01 8.54
CA PRO A 82 -2.13 11.80 7.81
C PRO A 82 -0.93 10.86 7.73
N GLN A 83 -1.22 9.58 7.82
CA GLN A 83 -0.23 8.51 7.83
C GLN A 83 -0.54 7.48 6.74
N ARG A 84 0.47 6.72 6.36
CA ARG A 84 0.41 5.59 5.44
C ARG A 84 0.70 4.30 6.18
N LEU A 85 -0.20 3.36 6.05
CA LEU A 85 -0.01 1.96 6.37
C LEU A 85 0.17 1.17 5.05
N LEU A 86 1.20 0.34 4.97
CA LEU A 86 1.35 -0.61 3.86
C LEU A 86 0.93 -2.00 4.31
N ILE A 87 0.20 -2.69 3.45
CA ILE A 87 -0.21 -4.07 3.62
C ILE A 87 0.38 -4.86 2.46
N ARG A 88 1.20 -5.87 2.74
CA ARG A 88 1.73 -6.76 1.69
C ARG A 88 1.39 -8.21 1.98
N THR A 89 1.17 -9.00 0.95
CA THR A 89 0.95 -10.45 1.06
C THR A 89 1.74 -11.18 -0.04
N PRO A 90 2.22 -12.41 0.19
CA PRO A 90 2.77 -13.24 -0.87
C PRO A 90 1.84 -13.35 -2.09
N LEU A 91 2.38 -13.78 -3.22
CA LEU A 91 1.58 -14.10 -4.41
C LEU A 91 0.71 -15.34 -4.13
N GLY A 92 -0.45 -15.13 -3.50
CA GLY A 92 -1.49 -16.10 -3.27
C GLY A 92 -2.55 -16.12 -4.40
N PRO A 93 -3.76 -16.66 -4.14
CA PRO A 93 -4.87 -16.57 -5.08
C PRO A 93 -5.08 -15.12 -5.53
N ARG A 94 -5.23 -14.89 -6.85
CA ARG A 94 -5.46 -13.52 -7.36
C ARG A 94 -6.68 -12.93 -6.64
N SER A 95 -6.52 -11.69 -6.19
CA SER A 95 -7.54 -10.82 -5.58
C SER A 95 -7.88 -11.00 -4.10
N GLU A 96 -7.28 -11.93 -3.35
CA GLU A 96 -7.62 -12.13 -1.92
C GLU A 96 -7.46 -10.85 -1.08
N LEU A 97 -6.29 -10.19 -1.15
CA LEU A 97 -6.06 -8.89 -0.51
C LEU A 97 -7.06 -7.83 -1.00
N GLY A 98 -7.29 -7.76 -2.32
CA GLY A 98 -8.22 -6.79 -2.89
C GLY A 98 -9.67 -6.98 -2.43
N GLN A 99 -10.10 -8.22 -2.21
CA GLN A 99 -11.42 -8.56 -1.68
C GLN A 99 -11.52 -8.16 -0.19
N ALA A 100 -10.53 -8.52 0.62
CA ALA A 100 -10.46 -8.12 2.02
C ALA A 100 -10.57 -6.60 2.20
N LEU A 101 -9.78 -5.83 1.46
CA LEU A 101 -9.78 -4.36 1.53
C LEU A 101 -11.12 -3.76 1.07
N ARG A 102 -11.74 -4.35 0.03
CA ARG A 102 -13.04 -3.90 -0.47
C ARG A 102 -14.15 -4.15 0.54
N THR A 103 -14.16 -5.32 1.18
CA THR A 103 -15.12 -5.67 2.23
C THR A 103 -14.97 -4.71 3.41
N ALA A 104 -13.75 -4.51 3.90
CA ALA A 104 -13.46 -3.58 5.00
C ALA A 104 -13.91 -2.14 4.68
N ASN A 105 -13.60 -1.64 3.48
CA ASN A 105 -14.02 -0.31 3.05
C ASN A 105 -15.55 -0.17 2.93
N SER A 106 -16.25 -1.24 2.55
CA SER A 106 -17.72 -1.26 2.46
C SER A 106 -18.36 -1.20 3.84
N LEU A 107 -17.85 -1.98 4.81
CA LEU A 107 -18.30 -1.93 6.22
C LEU A 107 -18.02 -0.56 6.85
N ARG A 108 -16.83 -0.01 6.59
CA ARG A 108 -16.42 1.32 7.06
C ARG A 108 -17.36 2.42 6.54
N SER A 109 -17.68 2.38 5.26
CA SER A 109 -18.61 3.33 4.62
C SER A 109 -20.02 3.23 5.24
N ALA A 110 -20.47 2.03 5.60
CA ALA A 110 -21.74 1.82 6.29
C ALA A 110 -21.77 2.41 7.71
N ARG A 111 -20.62 2.46 8.40
CA ARG A 111 -20.48 3.09 9.74
C ARG A 111 -20.50 4.63 9.70
N LYS A 112 -20.54 5.25 8.51
CA LYS A 112 -20.42 6.71 8.31
C LYS A 112 -19.19 7.29 8.99
N ASP A 113 -18.09 6.54 8.94
CA ASP A 113 -16.84 6.97 9.54
C ASP A 113 -16.34 8.26 8.84
N VAL A 114 -16.10 9.31 9.62
CA VAL A 114 -16.13 10.70 9.12
C VAL A 114 -14.77 11.14 8.56
N LEU A 115 -13.69 10.49 8.98
CA LEU A 115 -12.35 10.85 8.54
C LEU A 115 -12.07 10.29 7.13
N PRO A 116 -11.33 10.99 6.25
CA PRO A 116 -11.02 10.45 4.92
C PRO A 116 -10.00 9.31 5.02
N LEU A 117 -10.09 8.38 4.06
CA LEU A 117 -9.18 7.25 3.90
C LEU A 117 -9.02 6.93 2.40
N ARG A 118 -7.78 6.75 1.94
CA ARG A 118 -7.45 6.38 0.56
C ARG A 118 -6.78 5.02 0.54
N ILE A 119 -7.34 4.08 -0.22
CA ILE A 119 -6.75 2.76 -0.47
C ILE A 119 -6.22 2.74 -1.90
N THR A 120 -4.94 2.44 -2.07
CA THR A 120 -4.29 2.26 -3.37
C THR A 120 -3.72 0.85 -3.47
N VAL A 121 -4.22 0.05 -4.39
CA VAL A 121 -3.75 -1.32 -4.66
C VAL A 121 -2.60 -1.27 -5.67
N ASP A 122 -1.56 -2.07 -5.42
CA ASP A 122 -0.33 -2.15 -6.20
C ASP A 122 0.21 -0.75 -6.57
N PRO A 123 0.48 0.12 -5.57
CA PRO A 123 0.93 1.48 -5.81
C PRO A 123 2.26 1.51 -6.58
N ILE A 124 2.39 2.46 -7.50
CA ILE A 124 3.62 2.68 -8.26
C ILE A 124 4.77 3.14 -7.33
N ASN A 125 4.44 3.97 -6.33
CA ASN A 125 5.37 4.50 -5.33
C ASN A 125 4.92 4.09 -3.93
N ILE A 126 5.83 3.49 -3.15
CA ILE A 126 5.56 2.96 -1.79
C ILE A 126 6.28 3.74 -0.68
N GLY A 127 7.02 4.78 -1.06
CA GLY A 127 7.69 5.76 -0.19
C GLY A 127 7.86 7.08 -0.94
#